data_AF-A0A8J4Y5U3-F1
#
_entry.id   AF-A0A8J4Y5U3-F1
#
_cell.length_a   1.000
_cell.length_b   1.000
_cell.length_c   1.000
_cell.angle_alpha   90.00
_cell.angle_beta   90.00
_cell.angle_gamma   90.00
#
_symmetry.space_group_name_H-M   'P 1'
#
loop_
_entity.id
_entity.type
_entity.pdbx_description
1 polymer ?
#
loop_
_entity_poly.entity_id
_entity_poly.type
_entity_poly.pdbx_seq_one_letter_code
_entity_poly.pdbx_strand_id
1 'polypeptide(L)'
;MPASNSAEMKMGLHYRLAVGKASGQGVSYSLRKFLGPNCWNAGGPMVVTKRDDDDCFHRTCLKDGENNALYQCVVYLSPGDYHRFHSCADWKVDFRRHFPGELLSVNPSIAAWVRNLFVLNERASYVGQWKYGFFSMTAVGATNVGSIQVYFDEELKTNDVIRNKSVFHDKHFDDRLVELSRGRAFGEFNLGSTIVLVFEAPKGTVPCVEVGQRVRMGQALFRIPHSYVGMTLDETVHQGTQR
;
A
#
# COMPACT_ATOMS: atom_id res chain seq x y z
N MET A 1 26.30 -17.08 -38.72
CA MET A 1 26.33 -15.61 -38.87
C MET A 1 24.89 -15.11 -38.95
N PRO A 2 24.33 -14.52 -37.89
CA PRO A 2 23.05 -13.83 -37.95
C PRO A 2 23.25 -12.31 -38.02
N ALA A 3 22.38 -11.66 -38.79
CA ALA A 3 21.93 -10.27 -38.68
C ALA A 3 20.72 -10.18 -39.62
N SER A 4 19.63 -9.47 -39.36
CA SER A 4 19.13 -8.71 -38.23
C SER A 4 17.77 -8.21 -38.74
N ASN A 5 16.68 -8.38 -37.99
CA ASN A 5 15.59 -7.42 -38.11
C ASN A 5 14.95 -7.26 -36.73
N SER A 6 15.55 -6.33 -36.01
CA SER A 6 15.12 -5.78 -34.73
C SER A 6 13.97 -4.80 -34.95
N ALA A 7 12.76 -5.25 -34.66
CA ALA A 7 11.65 -4.38 -34.30
C ALA A 7 11.17 -4.80 -32.89
N GLU A 8 12.10 -4.72 -31.95
CA GLU A 8 11.86 -4.86 -30.51
C GLU A 8 11.26 -3.53 -30.02
N MET A 9 9.93 -3.38 -30.12
CA MET A 9 9.23 -2.23 -29.57
C MET A 9 9.10 -2.44 -28.04
N LYS A 10 10.17 -2.09 -27.31
CA LYS A 10 10.30 -2.13 -25.85
C LYS A 10 9.33 -1.14 -25.18
N MET A 11 8.06 -1.53 -24.98
CA MET A 11 7.18 -0.91 -23.99
C MET A 11 7.51 -1.48 -22.61
N GLY A 12 8.44 -0.82 -21.91
CA GLY A 12 8.78 -1.15 -20.53
C GLY A 12 7.66 -0.76 -19.57
N LEU A 13 7.12 -1.73 -18.84
CA LEU A 13 6.24 -1.51 -17.68
C LEU A 13 7.05 -0.76 -16.60
N HIS A 14 6.77 0.52 -16.39
CA HIS A 14 7.50 1.36 -15.43
C HIS A 14 6.56 1.95 -14.39
N TYR A 15 7.08 2.18 -13.19
CA TYR A 15 6.36 2.73 -12.02
C TYR A 15 7.36 3.58 -11.22
N ARG A 16 7.10 4.83 -10.81
CA ARG A 16 8.07 5.57 -9.95
C ARG A 16 7.71 5.45 -8.48
N LEU A 17 8.69 5.13 -7.65
CA LEU A 17 8.49 4.80 -6.24
C LEU A 17 8.85 5.95 -5.29
N ALA A 18 8.15 6.08 -4.17
CA ALA A 18 8.69 6.67 -2.96
C ALA A 18 8.52 5.66 -1.82
N VAL A 19 9.64 5.26 -1.21
CA VAL A 19 9.69 4.31 -0.10
C VAL A 19 10.19 5.01 1.15
N GLY A 20 9.54 4.76 2.28
CA GLY A 20 9.96 5.25 3.57
C GLY A 20 9.33 4.46 4.71
N LYS A 21 9.86 4.59 5.92
CA LYS A 21 9.08 4.27 7.12
C LYS A 21 7.94 5.29 7.20
N ALA A 22 6.76 4.90 7.66
CA ALA A 22 5.63 5.83 7.83
C ALA A 22 5.97 7.04 8.74
N SER A 23 7.07 6.96 9.51
CA SER A 23 7.62 8.03 10.35
C SER A 23 8.91 8.71 9.82
N GLY A 24 9.33 8.50 8.56
CA GLY A 24 10.60 9.06 8.05
C GLY A 24 10.68 9.28 6.53
N GLN A 25 10.95 10.54 6.15
CA GLN A 25 11.25 11.10 4.81
C GLN A 25 10.60 10.42 3.61
N GLY A 26 9.44 10.95 3.22
CA GLY A 26 8.74 10.65 1.98
C GLY A 26 7.25 10.98 2.14
N VAL A 27 6.74 11.96 1.39
CA VAL A 27 5.36 12.50 1.41
C VAL A 27 4.80 12.76 2.82
N SER A 28 4.89 14.00 3.30
CA SER A 28 4.38 14.40 4.63
C SER A 28 2.86 14.45 4.65
N TYR A 29 2.23 13.41 5.18
CA TYR A 29 0.83 13.42 5.60
C TYR A 29 0.62 12.54 6.83
N SER A 30 -0.41 12.87 7.61
CA SER A 30 -0.82 12.08 8.76
C SER A 30 -1.53 10.81 8.31
N LEU A 31 -1.09 9.65 8.81
CA LEU A 31 -1.71 8.37 8.47
C LEU A 31 -3.19 8.34 8.90
N ARG A 32 -3.50 8.95 10.05
CA ARG A 32 -4.88 9.13 10.52
C ARG A 32 -5.72 9.94 9.54
N LYS A 33 -5.19 11.03 9.00
CA LYS A 33 -5.90 11.83 7.98
C LYS A 33 -6.11 11.05 6.69
N PHE A 34 -5.16 10.17 6.35
CA PHE A 34 -5.19 9.38 5.13
C PHE A 34 -6.15 8.18 5.18
N LEU A 35 -6.06 7.35 6.22
CA LEU A 35 -6.93 6.17 6.40
C LEU A 35 -8.25 6.49 7.11
N GLY A 36 -8.36 7.67 7.71
CA GLY A 36 -9.50 8.06 8.54
C GLY A 36 -9.48 7.35 9.90
N PRO A 37 -10.55 7.49 10.71
CA PRO A 37 -10.63 6.82 12.01
C PRO A 37 -10.57 5.29 11.84
N ASN A 38 -9.82 4.62 12.72
CA ASN A 38 -9.76 3.17 12.75
C ASN A 38 -11.05 2.62 13.38
N CYS A 39 -12.02 2.30 12.53
CA CYS A 39 -13.29 1.66 12.91
C CYS A 39 -13.45 0.26 12.30
N TRP A 40 -12.44 -0.23 11.60
CA TRP A 40 -12.43 -1.57 11.01
C TRP A 40 -11.96 -2.63 12.01
N ASN A 41 -11.35 -2.24 13.13
CA ASN A 41 -11.08 -3.13 14.25
C ASN A 41 -12.31 -3.23 15.17
N ALA A 42 -12.63 -4.45 15.63
CA ALA A 42 -13.79 -4.75 16.48
C ALA A 42 -13.84 -4.04 17.85
N GLY A 43 -12.81 -3.25 18.19
CA GLY A 43 -12.76 -2.40 19.40
C GLY A 43 -13.60 -1.13 19.32
N GLY A 44 -14.34 -0.91 18.23
CA GLY A 44 -15.03 0.34 17.95
C GLY A 44 -14.05 1.48 17.60
N PRO A 45 -14.55 2.65 17.18
CA PRO A 45 -13.68 3.81 17.02
C PRO A 45 -13.06 4.10 18.39
N MET A 46 -11.74 3.99 18.51
CA MET A 46 -11.06 4.59 19.66
C MET A 46 -11.51 6.05 19.75
N VAL A 47 -11.94 6.48 20.94
CA VAL A 47 -12.20 7.89 21.23
C VAL A 47 -10.84 8.58 21.25
N VAL A 48 -10.36 8.91 20.05
CA VAL A 48 -9.09 9.58 19.84
C VAL A 48 -9.31 11.04 20.22
N THR A 49 -8.71 11.45 21.33
CA THR A 49 -8.79 12.82 21.82
C THR A 49 -8.10 13.76 20.84
N LYS A 50 -8.44 15.06 20.83
CA LYS A 50 -7.82 16.07 19.94
C LYS A 50 -6.28 16.16 20.05
N ARG A 51 -5.65 15.49 21.02
CA ARG A 51 -4.21 15.50 21.31
C ARG A 51 -3.45 14.27 20.82
N ASP A 52 -4.11 13.26 20.28
CA ASP A 52 -3.40 12.03 19.90
C ASP A 52 -2.60 12.25 18.62
N ASP A 53 -1.28 12.16 18.74
CA ASP A 53 -0.34 12.26 17.64
C ASP A 53 -0.40 11.00 16.75
N ASP A 54 0.16 11.07 15.53
CA ASP A 54 0.14 9.98 14.55
C ASP A 54 0.67 8.65 15.13
N ASP A 55 1.60 8.68 16.09
CA ASP A 55 2.14 7.50 16.77
C ASP A 55 1.07 6.69 17.49
N CYS A 56 0.08 7.36 18.10
CA CYS A 56 -1.05 6.70 18.74
C CYS A 56 -1.88 5.95 17.70
N PHE A 57 -2.19 6.61 16.57
CA PHE A 57 -2.93 6.00 15.48
C PHE A 57 -2.18 4.82 14.85
N HIS A 58 -0.86 4.94 14.67
CA HIS A 58 -0.01 3.86 14.15
C HIS A 58 -0.14 2.60 15.00
N ARG A 59 -0.11 2.74 16.33
CA ARG A 59 -0.25 1.60 17.24
C ARG A 59 -1.62 0.92 17.13
N THR A 60 -2.69 1.67 16.82
CA THR A 60 -4.02 1.07 16.62
C THR A 60 -4.09 0.16 15.40
N CYS A 61 -3.19 0.33 14.42
CA CYS A 61 -3.15 -0.50 13.23
C CYS A 61 -2.39 -1.82 13.48
N LEU A 62 -1.39 -1.83 14.36
CA LEU A 62 -0.51 -2.98 14.57
C LEU A 62 -1.20 -4.08 15.37
N LYS A 63 -1.11 -5.32 14.88
CA LYS A 63 -1.53 -6.53 15.59
C LYS A 63 -0.45 -7.01 16.56
N ASP A 64 0.82 -6.91 16.18
CA ASP A 64 1.99 -7.22 17.01
C ASP A 64 2.96 -6.01 17.03
N GLY A 65 2.70 -5.07 17.93
CA GLY A 65 3.55 -3.88 18.07
C GLY A 65 4.95 -4.15 18.65
N GLU A 66 5.17 -5.32 19.25
CA GLU A 66 6.45 -5.70 19.86
C GLU A 66 7.45 -6.17 18.80
N ASN A 67 7.01 -6.99 17.84
CA ASN A 67 7.90 -7.55 16.82
C ASN A 67 7.74 -6.90 15.45
N ASN A 68 6.60 -6.27 15.17
CA ASN A 68 6.31 -5.64 13.89
C ASN A 68 6.41 -4.11 13.95
N ALA A 69 6.46 -3.52 12.76
CA ALA A 69 6.35 -2.09 12.54
C ALA A 69 5.48 -1.82 11.32
N LEU A 70 5.02 -0.57 11.18
CA LEU A 70 4.25 -0.14 10.04
C LEU A 70 5.15 0.43 8.94
N TYR A 71 4.97 -0.08 7.73
CA TYR A 71 5.72 0.29 6.54
C TYR A 71 4.80 0.93 5.51
N GLN A 72 5.37 1.82 4.69
CA GLN A 72 4.64 2.49 3.63
C GLN A 72 5.40 2.43 2.31
N CYS A 73 4.65 2.33 1.23
CA CYS A 73 5.18 2.42 -0.13
C CYS A 73 4.21 3.20 -1.01
N VAL A 74 4.72 4.21 -1.71
CA VAL A 74 3.94 5.03 -2.63
C VAL A 74 4.42 4.75 -4.04
N VAL A 75 3.52 4.27 -4.90
CA VAL A 75 3.79 3.92 -6.29
C VAL A 75 3.04 4.91 -7.18
N TYR A 76 3.77 5.76 -7.89
CA TYR A 76 3.23 6.70 -8.87
C TYR A 76 3.18 6.06 -10.27
N LEU A 77 2.03 6.23 -10.93
CA LEU A 77 1.72 5.82 -12.29
C LEU A 77 1.68 7.04 -13.20
N SER A 78 2.73 7.22 -13.99
CA SER A 78 2.78 8.27 -15.02
C SER A 78 1.77 7.96 -16.13
N PRO A 79 1.33 8.95 -16.93
CA PRO A 79 0.37 8.72 -18.01
C PRO A 79 0.73 7.61 -19.01
N GLY A 80 2.03 7.39 -19.28
CA GLY A 80 2.50 6.31 -20.16
C GLY A 80 2.80 4.97 -19.48
N ASP A 81 2.55 4.85 -18.16
CA ASP A 81 2.79 3.63 -17.40
C ASP A 81 1.58 2.67 -17.49
N TYR A 82 1.72 1.45 -16.94
CA TYR A 82 0.63 0.49 -16.87
C TYR A 82 -0.30 0.82 -15.69
N HIS A 83 -1.56 1.16 -16.01
CA HIS A 83 -2.54 1.69 -15.05
C HIS A 83 -3.41 0.64 -14.35
N ARG A 84 -3.15 -0.66 -14.58
CA ARG A 84 -3.75 -1.68 -13.72
C ARG A 84 -2.84 -1.96 -12.54
N PHE A 85 -3.47 -2.18 -11.39
CA PHE A 85 -2.79 -2.51 -10.17
C PHE A 85 -3.29 -3.85 -9.63
N HIS A 86 -2.38 -4.52 -8.94
CA HIS A 86 -2.50 -5.91 -8.56
C HIS A 86 -2.21 -6.04 -7.08
N SER A 87 -2.78 -7.07 -6.46
CA SER A 87 -2.42 -7.45 -5.10
C SER A 87 -0.93 -7.76 -5.02
N CYS A 88 -0.18 -7.12 -4.12
CA CYS A 88 1.26 -7.38 -3.96
C CYS A 88 1.57 -8.48 -2.94
N ALA A 89 0.56 -8.99 -2.24
CA ALA A 89 0.66 -10.06 -1.26
C ALA A 89 -0.60 -10.94 -1.29
N ASP A 90 -0.55 -12.07 -0.58
CA ASP A 90 -1.76 -12.80 -0.21
C ASP A 90 -2.39 -12.10 1.00
N TRP A 91 -3.65 -11.69 0.89
CA TRP A 91 -4.37 -11.00 1.96
C TRP A 91 -5.89 -11.09 1.80
N LYS A 92 -6.58 -10.86 2.92
CA LYS A 92 -8.03 -10.74 2.98
C LYS A 92 -8.40 -9.27 3.10
N VAL A 93 -9.36 -8.81 2.31
CA VAL A 93 -9.96 -7.48 2.42
C VAL A 93 -11.19 -7.57 3.29
N ASP A 94 -11.25 -6.78 4.36
CA ASP A 94 -12.37 -6.77 5.31
C ASP A 94 -13.23 -5.50 5.14
N PHE A 95 -12.60 -4.41 4.71
CA PHE A 95 -13.20 -3.09 4.75
C PHE A 95 -12.75 -2.20 3.59
N ARG A 96 -13.62 -1.29 3.17
CA ARG A 96 -13.31 -0.18 2.28
C ARG A 96 -13.83 1.12 2.86
N ARG A 97 -12.98 2.15 2.81
CA ARG A 97 -13.39 3.55 2.92
C ARG A 97 -13.11 4.32 1.64
N HIS A 98 -14.15 4.92 1.08
CA HIS A 98 -14.04 5.86 -0.03
C HIS A 98 -14.07 7.29 0.52
N PHE A 99 -13.08 8.08 0.12
CA PHE A 99 -12.99 9.50 0.43
C PHE A 99 -13.22 10.26 -0.87
N PRO A 100 -14.38 10.91 -1.05
CA PRO A 100 -14.55 11.87 -2.13
C PRO A 100 -13.58 13.04 -1.89
N GLY A 101 -13.02 13.60 -2.96
CA GLY A 101 -11.97 14.62 -2.84
C GLY A 101 -11.68 15.32 -4.15
N GLU A 102 -10.54 15.99 -4.21
CA GLU A 102 -10.04 16.63 -5.42
C GLU A 102 -9.39 15.63 -6.37
N LEU A 103 -9.08 16.09 -7.58
CA LEU A 103 -8.29 15.32 -8.55
C LEU A 103 -7.03 16.11 -8.91
N LEU A 104 -6.26 16.52 -7.91
CA LEU A 104 -5.02 17.28 -8.11
C LEU A 104 -3.96 16.38 -8.74
N SER A 105 -3.05 16.97 -9.52
CA SER A 105 -1.98 16.20 -10.16
C SER A 105 -1.03 15.60 -9.13
N VAL A 106 -0.83 14.29 -9.22
CA VAL A 106 0.09 13.51 -8.39
C VAL A 106 1.49 13.38 -8.99
N ASN A 107 1.79 14.19 -10.01
CA ASN A 107 3.15 14.29 -10.56
C ASN A 107 4.16 14.56 -9.42
N PRO A 108 5.28 13.80 -9.32
CA PRO A 108 6.25 13.93 -8.24
C PRO A 108 6.73 15.36 -7.98
N SER A 109 6.91 16.16 -9.04
CA SER A 109 7.31 17.56 -8.90
C SER A 109 6.25 18.37 -8.16
N ILE A 110 4.96 18.15 -8.42
CA ILE A 110 3.84 18.86 -7.76
C ILE A 110 3.59 18.29 -6.37
N ALA A 111 3.64 16.97 -6.22
CA ALA A 111 3.44 16.26 -4.95
C ALA A 111 4.47 16.64 -3.88
N ALA A 112 5.68 17.04 -4.28
CA ALA A 112 6.68 17.57 -3.36
C ALA A 112 6.30 18.94 -2.75
N TRP A 113 5.52 19.75 -3.47
CA TRP A 113 5.12 21.10 -3.03
C TRP A 113 3.79 21.12 -2.29
N VAL A 114 2.87 20.22 -2.62
CA VAL A 114 1.52 20.19 -2.03
C VAL A 114 1.49 19.28 -0.81
N ARG A 115 1.50 19.89 0.38
CA ARG A 115 1.29 19.16 1.65
C ARG A 115 -0.05 18.44 1.63
N ASN A 116 -0.07 17.20 2.13
CA ASN A 116 -1.28 16.37 2.21
C ASN A 116 -1.97 16.09 0.86
N LEU A 117 -1.26 16.15 -0.28
CA LEU A 117 -1.85 15.94 -1.61
C LEU A 117 -2.73 14.68 -1.67
N PHE A 118 -2.25 13.54 -1.17
CA PHE A 118 -3.01 12.29 -1.21
C PHE A 118 -4.22 12.27 -0.28
N VAL A 119 -4.25 13.12 0.75
CA VAL A 119 -5.41 13.29 1.62
C VAL A 119 -6.48 14.16 0.96
N LEU A 120 -6.04 15.16 0.18
CA LEU A 120 -6.93 16.06 -0.55
C LEU A 120 -7.60 15.36 -1.74
N ASN A 121 -6.88 14.44 -2.39
CA ASN A 121 -7.41 13.74 -3.54
C ASN A 121 -8.47 12.70 -3.16
N GLU A 122 -9.39 12.48 -4.10
CA GLU A 122 -10.30 11.34 -4.07
C GLU A 122 -9.49 10.04 -3.99
N ARG A 123 -9.88 9.16 -3.07
CA ARG A 123 -9.20 7.88 -2.88
C ARG A 123 -10.12 6.80 -2.33
N ALA A 124 -9.82 5.56 -2.65
CA ALA A 124 -10.47 4.38 -2.08
C ALA A 124 -9.42 3.55 -1.33
N SER A 125 -9.56 3.48 -0.01
CA SER A 125 -8.70 2.70 0.87
C SER A 125 -9.37 1.36 1.16
N TYR A 126 -8.70 0.28 0.78
CA TYR A 126 -9.07 -1.07 1.16
C TYR A 126 -8.18 -1.52 2.30
N VAL A 127 -8.78 -2.12 3.32
CA VAL A 127 -8.14 -2.49 4.58
C VAL A 127 -8.50 -3.93 4.90
N GLY A 128 -7.52 -4.66 5.43
CA GLY A 128 -7.72 -5.99 5.96
C GLY A 128 -6.44 -6.56 6.52
N GLN A 129 -6.21 -7.85 6.28
CA GLN A 129 -5.16 -8.61 6.93
C GLN A 129 -4.34 -9.43 5.93
N TRP A 130 -3.02 -9.36 6.07
CA TRP A 130 -2.08 -10.27 5.42
C TRP A 130 -1.34 -11.11 6.49
N LYS A 131 -0.40 -11.96 6.08
CA LYS A 131 0.22 -12.94 6.99
C LYS A 131 0.91 -12.35 8.24
N TYR A 132 1.25 -11.06 8.26
CA TYR A 132 1.87 -10.39 9.41
C TYR A 132 0.94 -9.42 10.16
N GLY A 133 -0.35 -9.33 9.79
CA GLY A 133 -1.31 -8.46 10.46
C GLY A 133 -1.92 -7.44 9.50
N PHE A 134 -1.92 -6.16 9.88
CA PHE A 134 -2.60 -5.11 9.11
C PHE A 134 -2.04 -4.95 7.69
N PHE A 135 -2.95 -4.79 6.73
CA PHE A 135 -2.63 -4.47 5.34
C PHE A 135 -3.66 -3.48 4.77
N SER A 136 -3.16 -2.46 4.08
CA SER A 136 -3.99 -1.55 3.30
C SER A 136 -3.38 -1.26 1.94
N MET A 137 -4.25 -1.25 0.93
CA MET A 137 -3.97 -0.77 -0.41
C MET A 137 -4.96 0.36 -0.73
N THR A 138 -4.43 1.55 -0.98
CA THR A 138 -5.24 2.72 -1.29
C THR A 138 -4.95 3.20 -2.70
N ALA A 139 -6.01 3.24 -3.51
CA ALA A 139 -5.98 3.85 -4.83
C ALA A 139 -6.30 5.34 -4.69
N VAL A 140 -5.44 6.21 -5.22
CA VAL A 140 -5.59 7.67 -5.18
C VAL A 140 -5.74 8.18 -6.61
N GLY A 141 -6.87 8.85 -6.88
CA GLY A 141 -7.16 9.46 -8.18
C GLY A 141 -6.33 10.71 -8.44
N ALA A 142 -6.22 11.11 -9.70
CA ALA A 142 -5.66 12.39 -10.12
C ALA A 142 -6.38 12.96 -11.36
N THR A 143 -5.90 14.08 -11.89
CA THR A 143 -6.53 14.91 -12.94
C THR A 143 -7.06 14.17 -14.17
N ASN A 144 -8.07 14.78 -14.81
CA ASN A 144 -8.65 14.52 -16.13
C ASN A 144 -9.52 13.27 -16.31
N VAL A 145 -9.18 12.11 -15.72
CA VAL A 145 -9.95 10.87 -15.94
C VAL A 145 -9.97 9.96 -14.70
N GLY A 146 -9.75 10.52 -13.50
CA GLY A 146 -9.35 9.82 -12.27
C GLY A 146 -10.32 8.81 -11.63
N SER A 147 -11.22 8.17 -12.38
CA SER A 147 -12.05 7.10 -11.84
C SER A 147 -11.18 5.92 -11.42
N ILE A 148 -11.38 5.50 -10.19
CA ILE A 148 -10.83 4.28 -9.62
C ILE A 148 -11.85 3.19 -9.87
N GLN A 149 -11.44 2.13 -10.56
CA GLN A 149 -12.23 0.91 -10.69
C GLN A 149 -11.55 -0.21 -9.90
N VAL A 150 -12.33 -0.90 -9.06
CA VAL A 150 -11.87 -2.07 -8.30
C VAL A 150 -12.74 -3.25 -8.68
N TYR A 151 -12.11 -4.30 -9.20
CA TYR A 151 -12.81 -5.34 -9.95
C TYR A 151 -13.77 -6.19 -9.11
N PHE A 152 -13.52 -6.31 -7.80
CA PHE A 152 -14.40 -7.05 -6.89
C PHE A 152 -15.43 -6.16 -6.17
N ASP A 153 -15.36 -4.83 -6.32
CA ASP A 153 -16.23 -3.87 -5.63
C ASP A 153 -17.00 -2.99 -6.64
N GLU A 154 -18.03 -3.58 -7.23
CA GLU A 154 -18.87 -2.96 -8.26
C GLU A 154 -19.66 -1.72 -7.76
N GLU A 155 -19.83 -1.62 -6.44
CA GLU A 155 -20.51 -0.52 -5.77
C GLU A 155 -19.63 0.72 -5.57
N LEU A 156 -18.30 0.60 -5.72
CA LEU A 156 -17.43 1.77 -5.68
C LEU A 156 -17.77 2.67 -6.88
N LYS A 157 -18.28 3.87 -6.59
CA LYS A 157 -18.47 4.94 -7.57
C LYS A 157 -17.53 6.09 -7.23
N THR A 158 -16.67 6.44 -8.18
CA THR A 158 -15.69 7.53 -8.07
C THR A 158 -15.91 8.59 -9.14
N ASN A 159 -15.27 9.74 -8.98
CA ASN A 159 -15.43 10.90 -9.87
C ASN A 159 -16.90 11.38 -9.97
N ASP A 160 -17.62 11.27 -8.86
CA ASP A 160 -19.03 11.68 -8.76
C ASP A 160 -19.10 13.13 -8.24
N VAL A 161 -19.41 14.06 -9.15
CA VAL A 161 -19.45 15.52 -8.90
C VAL A 161 -20.51 15.91 -7.86
N ILE A 162 -21.50 15.04 -7.62
CA ILE A 162 -22.63 15.32 -6.73
C ILE A 162 -22.32 14.94 -5.28
N ARG A 163 -21.31 14.10 -5.03
CA ARG A 163 -21.02 13.62 -3.68
C ARG A 163 -20.40 14.70 -2.79
N ASN A 164 -20.87 14.70 -1.54
CA ASN A 164 -20.35 15.61 -0.54
C ASN A 164 -18.90 15.23 -0.14
N LYS A 165 -17.94 16.07 -0.53
CA LYS A 165 -16.50 15.93 -0.22
C LYS A 165 -16.15 15.95 1.27
N SER A 166 -17.09 16.27 2.15
CA SER A 166 -16.88 16.30 3.61
C SER A 166 -17.16 14.97 4.32
N VAL A 167 -17.70 13.96 3.63
CA VAL A 167 -18.10 12.69 4.23
C VAL A 167 -17.43 11.54 3.49
N PHE A 168 -16.82 10.62 4.23
CA PHE A 168 -16.31 9.37 3.69
C PHE A 168 -17.41 8.28 3.69
N HIS A 169 -17.28 7.30 2.80
CA HIS A 169 -18.24 6.21 2.62
C HIS A 169 -17.61 4.85 2.92
N ASP A 170 -18.10 4.23 3.98
CA ASP A 170 -17.60 2.95 4.47
C ASP A 170 -18.39 1.78 3.89
N LYS A 171 -17.72 0.65 3.71
CA LYS A 171 -18.32 -0.64 3.38
C LYS A 171 -17.52 -1.74 4.04
N HIS A 172 -18.22 -2.64 4.70
CA HIS A 172 -17.68 -3.88 5.21
C HIS A 172 -17.92 -5.00 4.19
N PHE A 173 -16.98 -5.92 4.07
CA PHE A 173 -17.09 -7.10 3.23
C PHE A 173 -17.41 -8.36 4.06
N ASP A 174 -18.05 -8.20 5.23
CA ASP A 174 -18.30 -9.30 6.18
C ASP A 174 -19.06 -10.48 5.55
N ASP A 175 -19.99 -10.20 4.64
CA ASP A 175 -20.81 -11.20 3.94
C ASP A 175 -20.09 -11.87 2.76
N ARG A 176 -18.90 -11.39 2.37
CA ARG A 176 -18.18 -11.86 1.19
C ARG A 176 -16.69 -11.98 1.47
N LEU A 177 -16.19 -13.21 1.52
CA LEU A 177 -14.77 -13.48 1.67
C LEU A 177 -13.98 -12.97 0.45
N VAL A 178 -13.37 -11.78 0.57
CA VAL A 178 -12.50 -11.21 -0.48
C VAL A 178 -11.05 -11.59 -0.19
N GLU A 179 -10.67 -12.79 -0.62
CA GLU A 179 -9.29 -13.27 -0.58
C GLU A 179 -8.56 -13.00 -1.90
N LEU A 180 -7.43 -12.31 -1.79
CA LEU A 180 -6.63 -11.91 -2.93
C LEU A 180 -5.27 -12.56 -2.85
N SER A 181 -4.94 -13.36 -3.86
CA SER A 181 -3.60 -13.91 -4.04
C SER A 181 -2.65 -12.87 -4.60
N ARG A 182 -1.36 -12.97 -4.28
CA ARG A 182 -0.30 -12.15 -4.87
C ARG A 182 -0.35 -12.22 -6.40
N GLY A 183 -0.27 -11.06 -7.05
CA GLY A 183 -0.34 -10.89 -8.49
C GLY A 183 -1.76 -10.83 -9.06
N ARG A 184 -2.79 -11.16 -8.27
CA ARG A 184 -4.19 -11.05 -8.71
C ARG A 184 -4.51 -9.60 -9.06
N ALA A 185 -5.15 -9.40 -10.22
CA ALA A 185 -5.59 -8.08 -10.65
C ALA A 185 -6.60 -7.50 -9.64
N PHE A 186 -6.36 -6.28 -9.18
CA PHE A 186 -7.15 -5.63 -8.14
C PHE A 186 -8.09 -4.60 -8.76
N GLY A 187 -7.54 -3.74 -9.63
CA GLY A 187 -8.27 -2.65 -10.23
C GLY A 187 -7.45 -1.92 -11.28
N GLU A 188 -8.00 -0.83 -11.78
CA GLU A 188 -7.36 0.04 -12.74
C GLU A 188 -7.73 1.51 -12.57
N PHE A 189 -6.90 2.36 -13.14
CA PHE A 189 -7.15 3.78 -13.32
C PHE A 189 -7.26 4.08 -14.81
N ASN A 190 -8.01 5.12 -15.18
CA ASN A 190 -8.04 5.55 -16.58
C ASN A 190 -6.83 6.43 -16.95
N LEU A 191 -6.27 7.22 -16.03
CA LEU A 191 -5.06 8.02 -16.27
C LEU A 191 -4.42 8.53 -14.96
N GLY A 192 -3.09 8.58 -14.91
CA GLY A 192 -2.26 9.31 -13.94
C GLY A 192 -2.68 9.14 -12.48
N SER A 193 -2.02 8.27 -11.72
CA SER A 193 -2.55 7.89 -10.40
C SER A 193 -1.47 7.41 -9.44
N THR A 194 -1.87 7.14 -8.20
CA THR A 194 -0.97 6.67 -7.16
C THR A 194 -1.59 5.50 -6.40
N ILE A 195 -0.79 4.47 -6.13
CA ILE A 195 -1.10 3.43 -5.16
C ILE A 195 -0.28 3.68 -3.91
N VAL A 196 -0.95 3.74 -2.75
CA VAL A 196 -0.29 3.79 -1.45
C VAL A 196 -0.54 2.45 -0.74
N LEU A 197 0.54 1.77 -0.39
CA LEU A 197 0.53 0.61 0.48
C LEU A 197 0.89 1.04 1.89
N VAL A 198 0.14 0.57 2.88
CA VAL A 198 0.47 0.69 4.30
C VAL A 198 0.29 -0.68 4.92
N PHE A 199 1.33 -1.25 5.50
CA PHE A 199 1.29 -2.64 5.96
C PHE A 199 2.17 -2.88 7.18
N GLU A 200 1.70 -3.75 8.05
CA GLU A 200 2.43 -4.24 9.22
C GLU A 200 3.40 -5.35 8.79
N ALA A 201 4.67 -5.26 9.17
CA ALA A 201 5.65 -6.32 8.88
C ALA A 201 6.68 -6.45 10.01
N PRO A 202 7.43 -7.57 10.10
CA PRO A 202 8.51 -7.73 11.04
C PRO A 202 9.51 -6.57 11.01
N LYS A 203 9.92 -6.11 12.20
CA LYS A 203 11.04 -5.18 12.35
C LYS A 203 12.27 -5.74 11.64
N GLY A 204 12.98 -4.88 10.91
CA GLY A 204 14.08 -5.30 10.03
C GLY A 204 13.65 -5.59 8.59
N THR A 205 12.37 -5.42 8.23
CA THR A 205 11.95 -5.36 6.83
C THR A 205 12.67 -4.21 6.11
N VAL A 206 13.28 -4.51 4.96
CA VAL A 206 14.07 -3.55 4.17
C VAL A 206 13.51 -3.38 2.76
N PRO A 207 13.57 -2.18 2.19
CA PRO A 207 13.18 -1.97 0.80
C PRO A 207 14.15 -2.66 -0.17
N CYS A 208 13.62 -3.23 -1.25
CA CYS A 208 14.41 -3.82 -2.35
C CYS A 208 14.70 -2.82 -3.48
N VAL A 209 14.25 -1.58 -3.30
CA VAL A 209 14.10 -0.57 -4.35
C VAL A 209 14.32 0.81 -3.76
N GLU A 210 14.86 1.72 -4.57
CA GLU A 210 15.19 3.08 -4.16
C GLU A 210 14.06 4.06 -4.45
N VAL A 211 14.03 5.17 -3.72
CA VAL A 211 13.14 6.30 -4.01
C VAL A 211 13.46 6.84 -5.42
N GLY A 212 12.42 7.07 -6.21
CA GLY A 212 12.50 7.50 -7.60
C GLY A 212 12.75 6.36 -8.59
N GLN A 213 13.09 5.15 -8.13
CA GLN A 213 13.37 4.02 -9.01
C GLN A 213 12.14 3.64 -9.84
N ARG A 214 12.37 3.35 -11.12
CA ARG A 214 11.39 2.69 -11.97
C ARG A 214 11.28 1.21 -11.61
N VAL A 215 10.12 0.77 -11.11
CA VAL A 215 9.84 -0.64 -10.81
C VAL A 215 8.99 -1.29 -11.90
N ARG A 216 8.90 -2.62 -11.90
CA ARG A 216 8.05 -3.43 -12.81
C ARG A 216 6.98 -4.18 -12.04
N MET A 217 5.89 -4.54 -12.71
CA MET A 217 4.91 -5.48 -12.14
C MET A 217 5.60 -6.80 -11.78
N GLY A 218 5.34 -7.30 -10.58
CA GLY A 218 5.96 -8.52 -10.05
C GLY A 218 7.35 -8.32 -9.43
N GLN A 219 7.95 -7.13 -9.53
CA GLN A 219 9.20 -6.82 -8.84
C GLN A 219 8.97 -6.73 -7.32
N ALA A 220 9.85 -7.36 -6.54
CA ALA A 220 9.80 -7.27 -5.10
C ALA A 220 10.07 -5.82 -4.63
N LEU A 221 9.19 -5.29 -3.78
CA LEU A 221 9.33 -3.94 -3.19
C LEU A 221 10.02 -3.98 -1.82
N PHE A 222 9.81 -5.05 -1.05
CA PHE A 222 10.41 -5.24 0.27
C PHE A 222 10.92 -6.66 0.44
N ARG A 223 11.97 -6.79 1.24
CA ARG A 223 12.48 -8.05 1.76
C ARG A 223 12.13 -8.13 3.23
N ILE A 224 11.36 -9.15 3.58
CA ILE A 224 11.02 -9.45 4.96
C ILE A 224 12.13 -10.32 5.55
N PRO A 225 12.62 -10.04 6.78
CA PRO A 225 13.59 -10.92 7.42
C PRO A 225 13.00 -12.32 7.58
N HIS A 226 13.81 -13.34 7.30
CA HIS A 226 13.47 -14.70 7.69
C HIS A 226 13.50 -14.76 9.21
N SER A 227 12.42 -15.25 9.83
CA SER A 227 12.49 -15.66 11.22
C SER A 227 13.50 -16.79 11.33
N TYR A 228 14.55 -16.60 12.13
CA TYR A 228 15.32 -17.73 12.66
C TYR A 228 14.36 -18.52 13.55
N VAL A 229 13.68 -19.52 12.98
CA VAL A 229 13.10 -20.58 13.79
C VAL A 229 14.31 -21.34 14.34
N GLY A 230 14.50 -21.26 15.66
CA GLY A 230 15.62 -21.87 16.35
C GLY A 230 15.74 -23.35 15.98
N MET A 231 16.76 -23.68 15.20
CA MET A 231 17.37 -25.00 15.26
C MET A 231 18.29 -24.99 16.46
N THR A 232 17.78 -25.45 17.60
CA THR A 232 18.64 -26.07 18.61
C THR A 232 19.23 -27.33 17.96
N LEU A 233 20.46 -27.23 17.48
CA LEU A 233 21.31 -28.40 17.34
C LEU A 233 22.12 -28.50 18.63
N ASP A 234 21.60 -29.32 19.55
CA ASP A 234 22.44 -30.04 20.49
C ASP A 234 23.38 -30.93 19.66
N GLU A 235 24.62 -30.50 19.49
CA GLU A 235 25.73 -31.41 19.24
C GLU A 235 26.63 -31.42 20.48
N THR A 236 26.14 -32.15 21.49
CA THR A 236 27.05 -32.86 22.39
C THR A 236 27.45 -34.17 21.70
N VAL A 237 28.69 -34.64 21.93
CA VAL A 237 29.31 -35.90 21.46
C VAL A 237 30.11 -35.70 20.15
N HIS A 238 31.44 -35.82 20.07
CA HIS A 238 32.40 -36.61 20.85
C HIS A 238 33.81 -36.00 20.84
N GLN A 239 34.45 -36.04 22.01
CA GLN A 239 35.91 -36.06 22.12
C GLN A 239 36.48 -37.24 21.32
N GLY A 240 37.54 -37.00 20.56
CA GLY A 240 38.28 -38.01 19.81
C GLY A 240 39.74 -37.62 19.61
N THR A 241 40.49 -37.75 20.70
CA THR A 241 41.89 -38.20 20.82
C THR A 241 42.90 -37.90 19.70
N GLN A 242 44.00 -37.28 20.15
CA GLN A 242 45.36 -37.25 19.60
C GLN A 242 45.76 -38.43 18.70
N ARG A 243 46.42 -38.12 17.58
CA ARG A 243 47.78 -38.61 17.25
C ARG A 243 48.40 -37.76 16.15
#